data_AF-A0A6F8YVZ7-F1
#
_entry.id   AF-A0A6F8YVZ7-F1
#
_cell.length_a   1.000
_cell.length_b   1.000
_cell.length_c   1.000
_cell.angle_alpha   90.00
_cell.angle_beta   90.00
_cell.angle_gamma   90.00
#
_symmetry.space_group_name_H-M   'P 1'
#
loop_
_entity.id
_entity.type
_entity.pdbx_description
1 polymer ?
#
loop_
_entity_poly.entity_id
_entity_poly.type
_entity_poly.pdbx_seq_one_letter_code
_entity_poly.pdbx_strand_id
1 'polypeptide(L)'
;MLTHEWTLAVLGGLLLAVVLTWPTLRHPATTIPGDIGDPTLQAWQVAWGGHALLTDPLGLWDSNSFYPELYTYVYSDTLLGYAPFGFFGHGVEAAIVRYNILYVLLYALAFIGAYALVRQLGASRLGATVAGLAWGFSPWRLAHGGHMNILSIGGIALALAMLARGHGWSLTRGTSRTGAGPAGRSRGGSSPRGRSASGSASGSRSRTS
;
A
#
# COMPACT_ATOMS: atom_id res chain seq x y z
N MET A 1 -1.57 4.74 -20.13
CA MET A 1 -0.14 4.94 -19.77
C MET A 1 0.16 4.79 -18.28
N LEU A 2 -0.70 5.27 -17.36
CA LEU A 2 -0.46 5.15 -15.91
C LEU A 2 -0.47 3.69 -15.40
N THR A 3 -1.32 2.83 -15.96
CA THR A 3 -1.39 1.41 -15.59
C THR A 3 -0.06 0.67 -15.82
N HIS A 4 0.56 0.85 -16.99
CA HIS A 4 1.86 0.24 -17.28
C HIS A 4 2.96 0.65 -16.31
N GLU A 5 2.93 1.90 -15.82
CA GLU A 5 3.93 2.37 -14.87
C GLU A 5 3.83 1.64 -13.53
N TRP A 6 2.62 1.55 -12.96
CA TRP A 6 2.41 0.84 -11.70
C TRP A 6 2.71 -0.65 -11.84
N THR A 7 2.33 -1.27 -12.96
CA THR A 7 2.69 -2.66 -13.25
C THR A 7 4.20 -2.86 -13.29
N LEU A 8 4.95 -1.98 -13.97
CA LEU A 8 6.41 -2.05 -14.02
C LEU A 8 7.06 -1.82 -12.65
N ALA A 9 6.54 -0.90 -11.84
CA ALA A 9 7.04 -0.66 -10.49
C ALA A 9 6.82 -1.88 -9.57
N VAL A 10 5.64 -2.50 -9.65
CA VAL A 10 5.32 -3.71 -8.87
C VAL A 10 6.17 -4.89 -9.34
N LEU A 11 6.24 -5.16 -10.64
CA LEU A 11 7.04 -6.25 -11.19
C LEU A 11 8.54 -6.04 -10.92
N GLY A 12 9.04 -4.82 -11.08
CA GLY A 12 10.42 -4.47 -10.78
C GLY A 12 10.75 -4.63 -9.29
N GLY A 13 9.85 -4.19 -8.40
CA GLY A 13 9.99 -4.36 -6.96
C GLY A 13 9.99 -5.83 -6.54
N LEU A 14 9.09 -6.65 -7.10
CA LEU A 14 9.04 -8.09 -6.87
C LEU A 14 10.31 -8.79 -7.37
N LEU A 15 10.74 -8.49 -8.60
CA LEU A 15 11.94 -9.07 -9.18
C LEU A 15 13.18 -8.72 -8.35
N LEU A 16 13.30 -7.46 -7.93
CA LEU A 16 14.42 -7.04 -7.09
C LEU A 16 14.39 -7.70 -5.71
N ALA A 17 13.21 -7.83 -5.09
CA ALA A 17 13.06 -8.55 -3.83
C ALA A 17 13.53 -10.01 -3.99
N VAL A 18 13.04 -10.73 -5.00
CA VAL A 18 13.43 -12.12 -5.28
C VAL A 18 14.93 -12.25 -5.51
N VAL A 19 15.55 -11.35 -6.27
CA VAL A 19 16.99 -11.39 -6.56
C VAL A 19 17.81 -11.16 -5.30
N LEU A 20 17.44 -10.19 -4.47
CA LEU A 20 18.18 -9.87 -3.24
C LEU A 20 17.96 -10.90 -2.13
N THR A 21 16.82 -11.59 -2.11
CA THR A 21 16.52 -12.67 -1.17
C THR A 21 16.70 -14.06 -1.78
N TRP A 22 17.39 -14.17 -2.92
CA TRP A 22 17.49 -15.41 -3.69
C TRP A 22 18.00 -16.62 -2.89
N PRO A 23 19.02 -16.50 -2.01
CA PRO A 23 19.48 -17.64 -1.22
C PRO A 23 18.37 -18.28 -0.38
N THR A 24 17.46 -17.46 0.16
CA THR A 24 16.32 -17.90 0.98
C THR A 24 15.32 -18.73 0.17
N LEU A 25 15.12 -18.40 -1.11
CA LEU A 25 14.17 -19.09 -1.98
C LEU A 25 14.71 -20.38 -2.60
N ARG A 26 16.01 -20.69 -2.48
CA ARG A 26 16.58 -21.93 -3.05
C ARG A 26 16.06 -23.18 -2.35
N HIS A 27 15.86 -23.12 -1.03
CA HIS A 27 15.38 -24.24 -0.23
C HIS A 27 14.32 -23.74 0.76
N PRO A 28 13.14 -23.33 0.27
CA PRO A 28 12.18 -22.55 1.04
C PRO A 28 11.51 -23.34 2.18
N ALA A 29 11.63 -24.67 2.21
CA ALA A 29 11.09 -25.51 3.28
C ALA A 29 12.10 -25.79 4.41
N THR A 30 13.40 -25.61 4.15
CA THR A 30 14.47 -26.05 5.07
C THR A 30 15.46 -24.93 5.41
N THR A 31 15.32 -23.75 4.80
CA THR A 31 16.18 -22.60 5.04
C THR A 31 15.36 -21.45 5.60
N ILE A 32 15.89 -20.83 6.64
CA ILE A 32 15.34 -19.63 7.27
C ILE A 32 16.40 -18.53 7.22
N PRO A 33 16.04 -17.30 6.82
CA PRO A 33 16.97 -16.18 6.78
C PRO A 33 17.28 -15.65 8.19
N GLY A 34 18.56 -15.41 8.47
CA GLY A 34 19.01 -14.89 9.76
C GLY A 34 19.34 -15.99 10.76
N ASP A 35 18.92 -15.81 12.01
CA ASP A 35 19.08 -16.78 13.08
C ASP A 35 17.89 -17.74 13.19
N ILE A 36 18.00 -18.75 14.05
CA ILE A 36 16.95 -19.75 14.27
C ILE A 36 15.93 -19.35 15.34
N GLY A 37 16.12 -18.22 16.03
CA GLY A 37 15.25 -17.74 17.09
C GLY A 37 14.10 -16.92 16.53
N ASP A 38 14.37 -15.68 16.14
CA ASP A 38 13.31 -14.70 15.81
C ASP A 38 12.50 -15.06 14.56
N PRO A 39 13.10 -15.58 13.47
CA PRO A 39 12.34 -15.99 12.29
C PRO A 39 11.42 -17.20 12.54
N THR A 40 11.84 -18.16 13.38
CA THR A 40 11.02 -19.34 13.68
C THR A 40 9.82 -18.97 14.54
N LEU A 41 10.02 -18.05 15.50
CA LEU A 41 8.96 -17.45 16.29
C LEU A 41 7.93 -16.76 15.38
N GLN A 42 8.39 -15.96 14.42
CA GLN A 42 7.50 -15.26 13.48
C GLN A 42 6.79 -16.19 12.50
N ALA A 43 7.44 -17.28 12.07
CA ALA A 43 6.79 -18.33 11.31
C ALA A 43 5.69 -19.02 12.13
N TRP A 44 5.94 -19.30 13.41
CA TRP A 44 4.95 -19.84 14.34
C TRP A 44 3.79 -18.86 14.57
N GLN A 45 4.05 -17.57 14.74
CA GLN A 45 2.99 -16.56 14.92
C GLN A 45 1.99 -16.56 13.76
N VAL A 46 2.49 -16.53 12.52
CA VAL A 46 1.62 -16.60 11.33
C VAL A 46 0.85 -17.92 11.26
N ALA A 47 1.49 -19.03 11.62
CA ALA A 47 0.85 -20.34 11.66
C ALA A 47 -0.24 -20.43 12.75
N TRP A 48 0.03 -19.88 13.95
CA TRP A 48 -0.93 -19.81 15.05
C TRP A 48 -2.13 -18.94 14.68
N GLY A 49 -1.90 -17.73 14.17
CA GLY A 49 -2.97 -16.83 13.74
C GLY A 49 -3.88 -17.48 12.70
N GLY A 50 -3.32 -18.19 11.72
CA GLY A 50 -4.11 -18.95 10.75
C GLY A 50 -4.85 -20.14 11.37
N HIS A 51 -4.19 -20.89 12.27
CA HIS A 51 -4.81 -22.00 12.98
C HIS A 51 -6.01 -21.54 13.80
N ALA A 52 -5.83 -20.58 14.69
CA ALA A 52 -6.88 -20.09 15.57
C ALA A 52 -8.06 -19.49 14.79
N LEU A 53 -7.81 -18.72 13.73
CA LEU A 53 -8.88 -18.20 12.88
C LEU A 53 -9.70 -19.30 12.15
N LEU A 54 -9.12 -20.49 11.95
CA LEU A 54 -9.80 -21.62 11.32
C LEU A 54 -10.46 -22.59 12.31
N THR A 55 -9.91 -22.73 13.52
CA THR A 55 -10.37 -23.72 14.51
C THR A 55 -11.20 -23.12 15.64
N ASP A 56 -10.71 -22.04 16.25
CA ASP A 56 -11.39 -21.31 17.33
C ASP A 56 -10.99 -19.82 17.32
N PRO A 57 -11.74 -18.97 16.61
CA PRO A 57 -11.43 -17.55 16.51
C PRO A 57 -11.53 -16.80 17.85
N LEU A 58 -12.30 -17.32 18.82
CA LEU A 58 -12.45 -16.70 20.14
C LEU A 58 -11.21 -16.97 21.01
N GLY A 59 -10.56 -18.12 20.82
CA GLY A 59 -9.30 -18.51 21.45
C GLY A 59 -8.03 -17.96 20.78
N LEU A 60 -8.14 -17.00 19.84
CA LEU A 60 -7.01 -16.44 19.09
C LEU A 60 -5.84 -15.99 20.00
N TRP A 61 -6.17 -15.44 21.16
CA TRP A 61 -5.18 -14.87 22.08
C TRP A 61 -4.48 -15.93 22.95
N ASP A 62 -5.07 -17.11 23.09
CA ASP A 62 -4.62 -18.17 23.98
C ASP A 62 -3.71 -19.14 23.24
N SER A 63 -2.48 -18.67 22.95
CA SER A 63 -1.51 -19.45 22.20
C SER A 63 -0.95 -20.65 22.99
N ASN A 64 -0.39 -21.61 22.27
CA ASN A 64 0.29 -22.76 22.89
C ASN A 64 1.63 -22.39 23.57
N SER A 65 2.05 -21.13 23.50
CA SER A 65 3.24 -20.65 24.20
C SER A 65 2.94 -20.46 25.69
N PHE A 66 3.91 -20.80 26.54
CA PHE A 66 3.83 -20.63 28.00
C PHE A 66 2.63 -21.32 28.69
N TYR A 67 2.12 -22.42 28.12
CA TYR A 67 1.00 -23.16 28.72
C TYR A 67 1.26 -23.47 30.22
N PRO A 68 0.32 -23.20 31.14
CA PRO A 68 -1.10 -22.86 30.93
C PRO A 68 -1.45 -21.35 31.00
N GLU A 69 -0.50 -20.45 30.78
CA GLU A 69 -0.75 -19.00 30.84
C GLU A 69 -1.74 -18.55 29.75
N LEU A 70 -2.60 -17.56 30.06
CA LEU A 70 -3.62 -17.03 29.15
C LEU A 70 -3.09 -15.82 28.36
N TYR A 71 -3.72 -15.52 27.21
CA TYR A 71 -3.41 -14.35 26.37
C TYR A 71 -1.97 -14.28 25.88
N THR A 72 -1.27 -15.42 25.85
CA THR A 72 0.16 -15.51 25.55
C THR A 72 0.51 -15.06 24.13
N TYR A 73 -0.47 -15.01 23.22
CA TYR A 73 -0.27 -14.45 21.88
C TYR A 73 0.02 -12.95 21.90
N VAL A 74 -0.50 -12.21 22.89
CA VAL A 74 -0.32 -10.76 23.03
C VAL A 74 1.06 -10.40 23.59
N TYR A 75 1.79 -11.36 24.16
CA TYR A 75 3.11 -11.13 24.76
C TYR A 75 4.18 -10.83 23.70
N SER A 76 3.88 -11.06 22.43
CA SER A 76 4.76 -10.79 21.31
C SER A 76 4.03 -10.08 20.17
N ASP A 77 4.76 -9.76 19.10
CA ASP A 77 4.18 -9.17 17.90
C ASP A 77 3.15 -10.14 17.29
N THR A 78 1.88 -9.74 17.23
CA THR A 78 0.80 -10.65 16.81
C THR A 78 0.78 -10.90 15.30
N LEU A 79 1.43 -10.05 14.50
CA LEU A 79 1.50 -10.13 13.03
C LEU A 79 0.17 -10.47 12.36
N LEU A 80 -0.94 -10.01 12.96
CA LEU A 80 -2.30 -10.46 12.63
C LEU A 80 -2.68 -10.16 11.18
N GLY A 81 -2.12 -9.10 10.60
CA GLY A 81 -2.30 -8.75 9.18
C GLY A 81 -1.81 -9.84 8.21
N TYR A 82 -0.96 -10.76 8.67
CA TYR A 82 -0.44 -11.88 7.90
C TYR A 82 -1.10 -13.22 8.24
N ALA A 83 -2.00 -13.26 9.23
CA ALA A 83 -2.69 -14.49 9.65
C ALA A 83 -3.40 -15.25 8.51
N PRO A 84 -3.98 -14.59 7.47
CA PRO A 84 -4.60 -15.31 6.34
C PRO A 84 -3.62 -16.19 5.55
N PHE A 85 -2.31 -15.89 5.56
CA PHE A 85 -1.31 -16.77 4.95
C PHE A 85 -1.20 -18.10 5.69
N GLY A 86 -1.54 -18.11 6.98
CA GLY A 86 -1.61 -19.30 7.81
C GLY A 86 -2.71 -20.29 7.37
N PHE A 87 -3.66 -19.90 6.50
CA PHE A 87 -4.70 -20.79 6.00
C PHE A 87 -4.19 -21.83 5.00
N PHE A 88 -3.04 -21.57 4.39
CA PHE A 88 -2.50 -22.41 3.32
C PHE A 88 -1.43 -23.36 3.87
N GLY A 89 -1.75 -24.66 3.87
CA GLY A 89 -0.84 -25.71 4.30
C GLY A 89 -0.76 -25.89 5.82
N HIS A 90 -0.26 -27.06 6.23
CA HIS A 90 -0.17 -27.47 7.62
C HIS A 90 1.23 -28.01 7.93
N GLY A 91 1.62 -27.99 9.21
CA GLY A 91 2.92 -28.45 9.68
C GLY A 91 4.04 -27.41 9.58
N VAL A 92 5.22 -27.81 10.05
CA VAL A 92 6.40 -26.95 10.21
C VAL A 92 6.94 -26.51 8.86
N GLU A 93 7.08 -27.42 7.89
CA GLU A 93 7.59 -27.10 6.55
C GLU A 93 6.74 -26.02 5.86
N ALA A 94 5.41 -26.16 5.91
CA ALA A 94 4.51 -25.16 5.37
C ALA A 94 4.66 -23.82 6.09
N ALA A 95 4.89 -23.80 7.41
CA ALA A 95 5.10 -22.56 8.16
C ALA A 95 6.37 -21.82 7.71
N ILE A 96 7.46 -22.56 7.49
CA ILE A 96 8.72 -22.03 6.97
C ILE A 96 8.54 -21.46 5.55
N VAL A 97 7.85 -22.20 4.67
CA VAL A 97 7.57 -21.74 3.30
C VAL A 97 6.75 -20.45 3.32
N ARG A 98 5.70 -20.37 4.15
CA ARG A 98 4.87 -19.17 4.31
C ARG A 98 5.70 -17.98 4.76
N TYR A 99 6.54 -18.17 5.77
CA TYR A 99 7.46 -17.14 6.27
C TYR A 99 8.40 -16.65 5.15
N ASN A 100 9.03 -17.56 4.41
CA ASN A 100 9.95 -17.20 3.33
C ASN A 100 9.26 -16.45 2.18
N ILE A 101 8.04 -16.84 1.82
CA ILE A 101 7.25 -16.11 0.81
C ILE A 101 6.91 -14.71 1.33
N LEU A 102 6.41 -14.61 2.57
CA LEU A 102 6.10 -13.33 3.20
C LEU A 102 7.33 -12.43 3.26
N TYR A 103 8.46 -12.96 3.67
CA TYR A 103 9.73 -12.26 3.71
C TYR A 103 10.05 -11.53 2.40
N VAL A 104 9.95 -12.23 1.26
CA VAL A 104 10.16 -11.61 -0.07
C VAL A 104 9.08 -10.58 -0.39
N LEU A 105 7.82 -10.88 -0.11
CA LEU A 105 6.70 -9.97 -0.36
C LEU A 105 6.82 -8.68 0.45
N LEU A 106 7.41 -8.72 1.65
CA LEU A 106 7.58 -7.54 2.49
C LEU A 106 8.63 -6.58 1.94
N TYR A 107 9.74 -7.08 1.39
CA TYR A 107 10.70 -6.24 0.66
C TYR A 107 10.05 -5.57 -0.56
N ALA A 108 9.27 -6.33 -1.32
CA ALA A 108 8.53 -5.79 -2.45
C ALA A 108 7.51 -4.73 -1.99
N LEU A 109 6.75 -5.01 -0.92
CA LEU A 109 5.78 -4.09 -0.36
C LEU A 109 6.44 -2.82 0.19
N ALA A 110 7.63 -2.91 0.78
CA ALA A 110 8.40 -1.77 1.24
C ALA A 110 8.81 -0.86 0.07
N PHE A 111 9.30 -1.44 -1.02
CA PHE A 111 9.62 -0.70 -2.24
C PHE A 111 8.36 -0.04 -2.84
N ILE A 112 7.29 -0.82 -3.03
CA ILE A 112 6.05 -0.36 -3.67
C ILE A 112 5.37 0.72 -2.82
N GLY A 113 5.32 0.57 -1.50
CA GLY A 113 4.73 1.53 -0.58
C GLY A 113 5.47 2.88 -0.63
N ALA A 114 6.80 2.86 -0.57
CA ALA A 114 7.61 4.08 -0.68
C ALA A 114 7.51 4.72 -2.06
N TYR A 115 7.55 3.92 -3.12
CA TYR A 115 7.33 4.40 -4.49
C TYR A 115 5.97 5.10 -4.60
N ALA A 116 4.91 4.48 -4.08
CA ALA A 116 3.57 5.02 -4.13
C ALA A 116 3.44 6.34 -3.37
N LEU A 117 4.01 6.42 -2.17
CA LEU A 117 4.03 7.63 -1.35
C LEU A 117 4.74 8.77 -2.08
N VAL A 118 5.94 8.52 -2.60
CA VAL A 118 6.77 9.55 -3.24
C VAL A 118 6.16 10.01 -4.58
N ARG A 119 5.54 9.10 -5.34
CA ARG A 119 4.75 9.49 -6.53
C ARG A 119 3.54 10.33 -6.15
N GLN A 120 2.87 10.02 -5.03
CA GLN A 120 1.73 10.79 -4.56
C GLN A 120 2.14 12.21 -4.14
N LEU A 121 3.33 12.37 -3.56
CA LEU A 121 3.87 13.67 -3.17
C LEU A 121 4.29 14.53 -4.38
N GLY A 122 4.40 13.95 -5.58
CA GLY A 122 4.63 14.67 -6.84
C GLY A 122 6.01 14.46 -7.46
N ALA A 123 6.78 13.48 -6.99
CA ALA A 123 8.08 13.16 -7.58
C ALA A 123 7.95 12.52 -8.97
N SER A 124 9.03 12.63 -9.75
CA SER A 124 9.20 11.92 -11.02
C SER A 124 9.31 10.40 -10.81
N ARG A 125 9.16 9.63 -11.89
CA ARG A 125 9.31 8.17 -11.88
C ARG A 125 10.66 7.74 -11.29
N LEU A 126 11.74 8.37 -11.76
CA LEU A 126 13.10 8.07 -11.30
C LEU A 126 13.28 8.42 -9.82
N GLY A 127 12.78 9.57 -9.38
CA GLY A 127 12.86 9.97 -7.97
C GLY A 127 12.13 9.00 -7.05
N ALA A 128 10.95 8.53 -7.45
CA ALA A 128 10.22 7.52 -6.70
C ALA A 128 10.89 6.14 -6.73
N THR A 129 11.50 5.73 -7.85
CA THR A 129 12.28 4.50 -7.91
C THR A 129 13.45 4.55 -6.94
N VAL A 130 14.24 5.64 -6.94
CA VAL A 130 15.37 5.80 -6.01
C VAL A 130 14.91 5.82 -4.56
N ALA A 131 13.81 6.50 -4.26
CA ALA A 131 13.24 6.50 -2.91
C ALA A 131 12.75 5.11 -2.50
N GLY A 132 12.10 4.37 -3.41
CA GLY A 132 11.70 2.98 -3.20
C GLY A 132 12.91 2.07 -2.95
N LEU A 133 14.01 2.25 -3.68
CA LEU A 133 15.25 1.49 -3.47
C LEU A 133 15.89 1.80 -2.12
N ALA A 134 16.05 3.09 -1.80
CA ALA A 134 16.62 3.54 -0.54
C ALA A 134 15.75 3.13 0.67
N TRP A 135 14.42 3.07 0.49
CA TRP A 135 13.50 2.60 1.52
C TRP A 135 13.49 1.08 1.61
N GLY A 136 13.19 0.34 0.54
CA GLY A 136 13.07 -1.12 0.62
C GLY A 136 14.38 -1.84 0.93
N PHE A 137 15.50 -1.33 0.40
CA PHE A 137 16.75 -2.09 0.30
C PHE A 137 17.95 -1.36 0.91
N SER A 138 17.74 -0.51 1.92
CA SER A 138 18.86 0.09 2.64
C SER A 138 19.73 -0.99 3.31
N PRO A 139 21.06 -0.81 3.40
CA PRO A 139 21.95 -1.80 4.02
C PRO A 139 21.53 -2.20 5.44
N TRP A 140 21.05 -1.24 6.22
CA TRP A 140 20.52 -1.49 7.57
C TRP A 140 19.33 -2.46 7.57
N ARG A 141 18.43 -2.40 6.57
CA ARG A 141 17.28 -3.32 6.48
C ARG A 141 17.70 -4.72 6.04
N LEU A 142 18.62 -4.80 5.09
CA LEU A 142 19.17 -6.08 4.65
C LEU A 142 19.86 -6.80 5.83
N ALA A 143 20.48 -6.05 6.75
CA ALA A 143 21.03 -6.59 7.99
C ALA A 143 19.95 -7.11 8.97
N HIS A 144 18.72 -6.60 8.92
CA HIS A 144 17.58 -7.06 9.74
C HIS A 144 16.75 -8.15 9.05
N GLY A 145 17.36 -8.90 8.12
CA GLY A 145 16.70 -9.96 7.35
C GLY A 145 16.09 -11.13 8.16
N GLY A 146 16.23 -11.15 9.49
CA GLY A 146 15.54 -12.11 10.36
C GLY A 146 14.23 -11.58 10.97
N HIS A 147 13.90 -10.30 10.80
CA HIS A 147 12.85 -9.63 11.57
C HIS A 147 11.70 -9.19 10.66
N MET A 148 10.74 -10.08 10.41
CA MET A 148 9.57 -9.84 9.56
C MET A 148 8.74 -8.64 10.05
N ASN A 149 8.59 -8.48 11.36
CA ASN A 149 7.97 -7.32 12.02
C ASN A 149 8.65 -5.99 11.63
N ILE A 150 9.98 -5.94 11.58
CA ILE A 150 10.75 -4.76 11.17
C ILE A 150 10.63 -4.51 9.66
N LEU A 151 10.51 -5.57 8.85
CA LEU A 151 10.37 -5.46 7.39
C LEU A 151 8.95 -5.05 6.95
N SER A 152 7.95 -5.21 7.83
CA SER A 152 6.54 -4.87 7.64
C SER A 152 6.21 -3.35 7.58
N ILE A 153 7.15 -2.54 7.14
CA ILE A 153 7.01 -1.07 7.05
C ILE A 153 6.35 -0.59 5.75
N GLY A 154 6.28 -1.45 4.72
CA GLY A 154 5.70 -1.08 3.43
C GLY A 154 4.22 -0.72 3.53
N GLY A 155 3.50 -1.39 4.45
CA GLY A 155 2.10 -1.07 4.76
C GLY A 155 1.92 0.35 5.29
N ILE A 156 2.84 0.83 6.15
CA ILE A 156 2.81 2.20 6.69
C ILE A 156 2.97 3.21 5.54
N ALA A 157 3.98 3.02 4.69
CA ALA A 157 4.22 3.91 3.56
C ALA A 157 3.03 3.95 2.59
N LEU A 158 2.41 2.79 2.33
CA LEU A 158 1.22 2.69 1.49
C LEU A 158 0.00 3.37 2.14
N ALA A 159 -0.22 3.19 3.44
CA ALA A 159 -1.30 3.84 4.17
C ALA A 159 -1.15 5.37 4.13
N LEU A 160 0.07 5.88 4.33
CA LEU A 160 0.38 7.30 4.17
C LEU A 160 0.16 7.77 2.73
N ALA A 161 0.51 6.97 1.73
CA ALA A 161 0.27 7.31 0.33
C ALA A 161 -1.23 7.43 0.03
N MET A 162 -2.05 6.53 0.57
CA MET A 162 -3.51 6.57 0.41
C MET A 162 -4.14 7.72 1.20
N LEU A 163 -3.63 8.02 2.39
CA LEU A 163 -4.06 9.17 3.19
C LEU A 163 -3.78 10.49 2.45
N ALA A 164 -2.55 10.64 1.94
CA ALA A 164 -2.14 11.81 1.15
C ALA A 164 -2.97 11.93 -0.13
N ARG A 165 -3.30 10.82 -0.78
CA ARG A 165 -4.20 10.77 -1.94
C ARG A 165 -5.61 11.26 -1.58
N GLY A 166 -6.18 10.77 -0.48
CA GLY A 166 -7.52 11.14 -0.03
C GLY A 166 -7.65 12.62 0.35
N HIS A 167 -6.59 13.22 0.89
CA HIS A 167 -6.56 14.64 1.28
C HIS A 167 -6.04 15.59 0.19
N GLY A 168 -5.74 15.07 -1.01
CA GLY A 168 -5.19 15.88 -2.11
C GLY A 168 -3.83 16.50 -1.79
N TRP A 169 -3.03 15.84 -0.93
CA TRP A 169 -1.71 16.32 -0.55
C TRP A 169 -0.71 16.05 -1.68
N SER A 170 -0.05 17.12 -2.14
CA SER A 170 1.06 17.09 -3.08
C SER A 170 2.03 18.21 -2.73
N LEU A 171 3.31 17.90 -2.62
CA LEU A 171 4.34 18.91 -2.35
C LEU A 171 4.53 19.87 -3.53
N THR A 172 4.19 19.42 -4.75
CA THR A 172 4.32 20.22 -5.97
C THR A 172 3.09 21.09 -6.24
N ARG A 173 1.91 20.68 -5.79
CA ARG A 173 0.62 21.36 -6.11
C ARG A 173 -0.10 21.97 -4.91
N GLY A 174 0.44 21.82 -3.70
CA GLY A 174 -0.21 22.26 -2.46
C GLY A 174 -1.48 21.47 -2.15
N THR A 175 -2.02 21.67 -0.96
CA THR A 175 -3.27 21.06 -0.49
C THR A 175 -4.45 21.60 -1.28
N SER A 176 -5.00 20.79 -2.18
CA SER A 176 -6.24 21.14 -2.88
C SER A 176 -7.44 20.87 -1.97
N ARG A 177 -7.78 21.79 -1.06
CA ARG A 177 -9.10 21.78 -0.41
C ARG A 177 -10.15 22.16 -1.45
N THR A 178 -10.64 21.20 -2.22
CA THR A 178 -11.85 21.42 -3.02
C THR A 178 -13.01 21.60 -2.05
N GLY A 179 -13.65 22.77 -2.12
CA GLY A 179 -14.46 23.35 -1.05
C GLY A 179 -15.68 22.52 -0.64
N ALA A 180 -15.88 22.45 0.68
CA ALA A 180 -17.22 22.38 1.25
C ALA A 180 -17.88 23.76 1.07
N GLY A 181 -18.40 24.02 -0.13
CA GLY A 181 -19.36 25.08 -0.38
C GLY A 181 -20.78 24.53 -0.21
N PRO A 182 -21.70 25.24 0.45
CA PRO A 182 -23.03 24.72 0.74
C PRO A 182 -23.82 24.46 -0.54
N ALA A 183 -24.51 23.32 -0.56
CA ALA A 183 -25.35 22.85 -1.65
C ALA A 183 -26.43 23.89 -2.03
N GLY A 184 -26.71 23.96 -3.32
CA GLY A 184 -27.41 25.06 -3.97
C GLY A 184 -28.90 25.22 -3.64
N ARG A 185 -29.42 26.36 -4.09
CA ARG A 185 -30.81 26.53 -4.51
C ARG A 185 -30.84 27.18 -5.88
N SER A 186 -31.13 26.38 -6.89
CA SER A 186 -31.71 26.84 -8.15
C SER A 186 -33.24 26.72 -8.06
N ARG A 187 -33.94 27.82 -8.32
CA ARG A 187 -35.30 27.89 -8.89
C ARG A 187 -35.22 29.10 -9.82
N GLY A 188 -35.31 28.97 -11.15
CA GLY A 188 -36.32 28.24 -11.89
C GLY A 188 -37.38 29.26 -12.31
N GLY A 189 -37.28 29.79 -13.53
CA GLY A 189 -38.19 30.81 -14.06
C GLY A 189 -37.96 31.08 -15.56
N SER A 190 -38.41 30.13 -16.39
CA SER A 190 -38.73 30.30 -17.81
C SER A 190 -39.81 31.39 -18.00
N SER A 191 -39.86 32.23 -19.04
CA SER A 191 -40.18 31.93 -20.45
C SER A 191 -40.41 33.30 -21.21
N PRO A 192 -40.90 33.39 -22.46
CA PRO A 192 -40.10 33.39 -23.69
C PRO A 192 -40.30 34.65 -24.59
N ARG A 193 -39.53 34.66 -25.69
CA ARG A 193 -39.48 35.60 -26.82
C ARG A 193 -40.85 36.09 -27.34
N GLY A 194 -40.93 37.40 -27.62
CA GLY A 194 -41.84 38.01 -28.60
C GLY A 194 -41.05 38.59 -29.79
N ARG A 195 -41.47 38.28 -31.01
CA ARG A 195 -40.92 38.75 -32.30
C ARG A 195 -41.98 39.59 -33.04
N SER A 196 -41.49 40.40 -34.00
CA SER A 196 -42.20 41.16 -35.06
C SER A 196 -42.66 42.58 -34.68
N ALA A 197 -42.62 43.61 -35.52
CA ALA A 197 -42.05 43.87 -36.86
C ALA A 197 -42.18 45.39 -37.17
N SER A 198 -41.65 45.82 -38.33
CA SER A 198 -41.70 47.17 -38.98
C SER A 198 -40.76 48.20 -38.34
N GLY A 199 -39.89 48.95 -39.02
CA GLY A 199 -39.76 49.57 -40.35
C GLY A 199 -38.82 50.78 -40.06
N SER A 200 -37.93 51.33 -40.87
CA SER A 200 -37.82 51.54 -42.30
C SER A 200 -36.34 51.82 -42.62
N ALA A 201 -35.90 51.40 -43.79
CA ALA A 201 -34.65 51.86 -44.38
C ALA A 201 -34.83 53.27 -44.98
N SER A 202 -33.88 54.17 -44.72
CA SER A 202 -33.52 55.22 -45.70
C SER A 202 -32.07 55.62 -45.49
N GLY A 203 -31.24 55.39 -46.48
CA GLY A 203 -29.87 55.91 -46.50
C GLY A 203 -29.83 57.35 -46.98
N SER A 204 -28.78 58.08 -46.60
CA SER A 204 -28.15 59.07 -47.48
C SER A 204 -26.75 59.40 -46.99
N ARG A 205 -25.82 59.36 -47.92
CA ARG A 205 -24.42 59.81 -47.81
C ARG A 205 -24.33 61.35 -47.79
N SER A 206 -23.38 61.89 -47.04
CA SER A 206 -22.62 63.14 -47.32
C SER A 206 -21.51 63.20 -46.25
N ARG A 207 -20.21 62.96 -46.50
CA ARG A 207 -19.18 63.62 -47.34
C ARG A 207 -18.90 65.07 -46.92
N THR A 208 -17.64 65.29 -46.49
CA THR A 208 -16.85 66.56 -46.37
C THR A 208 -17.41 67.63 -45.43
N SER A 209 -16.64 68.31 -44.59
CA SER A 209 -15.24 68.74 -44.61
C SER A 209 -14.70 68.92 -43.19
#